data_AF-A0A2N3C799-F1
#
_entry.id   AF-A0A2N3C799-F1
#
_cell.length_a   1.000
_cell.length_b   1.000
_cell.length_c   1.000
_cell.angle_alpha   90.00
_cell.angle_beta   90.00
_cell.angle_gamma   90.00
#
_symmetry.space_group_name_H-M   'P 1'
#
loop_
_entity.id
_entity.type
_entity.pdbx_description
1 polymer ?
#
loop_
_entity_poly.entity_id
_entity_poly.type
_entity_poly.pdbx_seq_one_letter_code
_entity_poly.pdbx_strand_id
1 'polypeptide(L)'
;MLPEQAPPPSEVGMIGWVRANLFSGWFNSIATLVSLAVIWWILAQIIPWIFQSSWTATSLDECRRQIEEAFGHSSGACWAVIRERYLQLLYGFYPPRLYWRINLSFLLLLVALAPVLFAGLPRRMLWFSGLYPFLAAWLLWGGSVWNPVAVIAGFAIGYLAFVLVAPRAGSLAGVIAAILAPLVWWFLLLGPVVAALQGALPIGIEAVESRQFGGFMLSVTIGITGIVASLPLGILLALG
;
A
#
# COMPACT_ATOMS: atom_id res chain seq x y z
N MET A 1 -4.91 18.21 -54.00
CA MET A 1 -4.97 17.67 -52.62
C MET A 1 -6.44 17.49 -52.29
N LEU A 2 -6.88 16.27 -51.99
CA LEU A 2 -8.26 16.04 -51.58
C LEU A 2 -8.47 16.71 -50.21
N PRO A 3 -9.63 17.33 -49.95
CA PRO A 3 -9.94 17.87 -48.63
C PRO A 3 -9.98 16.72 -47.62
N GLU A 4 -9.43 16.98 -46.43
CA GLU A 4 -9.39 16.01 -45.34
C GLU A 4 -10.82 15.67 -44.90
N GLN A 5 -11.23 14.42 -45.13
CA GLN A 5 -12.52 13.91 -44.68
C GLN A 5 -12.41 13.43 -43.25
N ALA A 6 -13.41 13.74 -42.43
CA ALA A 6 -13.49 13.20 -41.08
C ALA A 6 -13.48 11.67 -41.13
N PRO A 7 -12.69 11.00 -40.26
CA PRO A 7 -12.64 9.55 -40.23
C PRO A 7 -14.03 8.96 -39.97
N PRO A 8 -14.36 7.82 -40.58
CA PRO A 8 -15.67 7.20 -40.43
C PRO A 8 -15.96 6.94 -38.94
N PRO A 9 -17.20 7.13 -38.47
CA PRO A 9 -17.56 6.99 -37.05
C PRO A 9 -17.22 5.62 -36.44
N SER A 10 -17.01 4.59 -37.27
CA SER A 10 -16.59 3.26 -36.87
C SER A 10 -15.12 3.14 -36.47
N GLU A 11 -14.28 4.13 -36.81
CA GLU A 11 -12.83 4.16 -36.56
C GLU A 11 -12.43 5.16 -35.46
N VAL A 12 -13.38 5.96 -34.96
CA VAL A 12 -13.16 6.97 -33.92
C VAL A 12 -14.04 6.71 -32.70
N GLY A 13 -13.54 7.09 -31.52
CA GLY A 13 -14.24 6.95 -30.25
C GLY A 13 -14.28 5.52 -29.71
N MET A 14 -15.26 5.24 -28.85
CA MET A 14 -15.38 3.96 -28.12
C MET A 14 -15.58 2.76 -29.05
N ILE A 15 -16.35 2.92 -30.14
CA ILE A 15 -16.65 1.84 -31.09
C ILE A 15 -15.39 1.45 -31.87
N GLY A 16 -14.63 2.44 -32.35
CA GLY A 16 -13.34 2.21 -33.00
C GLY A 16 -12.34 1.53 -32.06
N TRP A 17 -12.29 1.97 -30.79
CA TRP A 17 -11.44 1.33 -29.77
C TRP A 17 -11.80 -0.14 -29.53
N VAL A 18 -13.09 -0.47 -29.40
CA VAL A 18 -13.55 -1.86 -29.19
C VAL A 18 -13.17 -2.73 -30.38
N ARG A 19 -13.38 -2.26 -31.61
CA ARG A 19 -13.00 -3.00 -32.81
C ARG A 19 -11.49 -3.20 -32.91
N ALA A 20 -10.72 -2.16 -32.66
CA ALA A 20 -9.26 -2.21 -32.76
C ALA A 20 -8.58 -3.05 -31.67
N ASN A 21 -9.16 -3.11 -30.46
CA ASN A 21 -8.51 -3.80 -29.32
C ASN A 21 -9.12 -5.18 -29.02
N LEU A 22 -10.45 -5.33 -29.08
CA LEU A 22 -11.13 -6.57 -28.70
C LEU A 22 -11.44 -7.48 -29.89
N PHE A 23 -11.65 -6.91 -31.09
CA PHE A 23 -12.11 -7.66 -32.27
C PHE A 23 -11.23 -7.43 -33.52
N SER A 24 -9.95 -7.12 -33.33
CA SER A 24 -9.02 -6.79 -34.43
C SER A 24 -8.67 -7.96 -35.36
N GLY A 25 -9.02 -9.19 -34.97
CA GLY A 25 -8.82 -10.38 -35.77
C GLY A 25 -9.59 -11.56 -35.20
N TRP A 26 -9.65 -12.67 -35.94
CA TRP A 26 -10.45 -13.84 -35.55
C TRP A 26 -10.03 -14.44 -34.20
N PHE A 27 -8.72 -14.49 -33.90
CA PHE A 27 -8.21 -14.96 -32.61
C PHE A 27 -8.65 -14.06 -31.46
N ASN A 28 -8.47 -12.75 -31.58
CA ASN A 28 -8.89 -11.77 -30.56
C ASN A 28 -10.41 -11.78 -30.36
N SER A 29 -11.18 -11.91 -31.44
CA SER A 29 -12.62 -12.04 -31.37
C SER A 29 -13.05 -13.30 -30.61
N ILE A 30 -12.45 -14.46 -30.87
CA ILE A 30 -12.72 -15.70 -30.13
C ILE A 30 -12.32 -15.54 -28.66
N ALA A 31 -11.11 -15.05 -28.39
CA ALA A 31 -10.62 -14.84 -27.03
C ALA A 31 -11.53 -13.88 -26.23
N THR A 32 -12.00 -12.80 -26.86
CA THR A 32 -12.96 -11.86 -26.28
C THR A 32 -14.29 -12.54 -25.97
N LEU A 33 -14.87 -13.28 -26.93
CA LEU A 33 -16.14 -13.98 -26.72
C LEU A 33 -16.06 -15.03 -25.62
N VAL A 34 -14.97 -15.81 -25.59
CA VAL A 34 -14.73 -16.80 -24.53
C VAL A 34 -14.56 -16.10 -23.18
N SER A 35 -13.79 -15.00 -23.12
CA SER A 35 -13.62 -14.23 -21.89
C SER A 35 -14.96 -13.69 -21.37
N LEU A 36 -15.79 -13.14 -22.25
CA LEU A 36 -17.13 -12.67 -21.90
C LEU A 36 -18.03 -13.82 -21.42
N ALA A 37 -17.98 -14.98 -22.07
CA ALA A 37 -18.74 -16.16 -21.65
C ALA A 37 -18.30 -16.65 -20.26
N VAL A 38 -17.00 -16.67 -19.98
CA VAL A 38 -16.45 -17.05 -18.65
C VAL A 38 -16.85 -16.02 -17.59
N ILE A 39 -16.72 -14.72 -17.88
CA ILE A 39 -17.16 -13.65 -16.98
C ILE A 39 -18.65 -13.79 -16.68
N TRP A 40 -19.48 -13.98 -17.70
CA TRP A 40 -20.92 -14.20 -17.54
C TRP A 40 -21.21 -15.42 -16.66
N TRP A 41 -20.54 -16.55 -16.92
CA TRP A 41 -20.70 -17.77 -16.15
C TRP A 41 -20.34 -17.58 -14.67
N ILE A 42 -19.22 -16.93 -14.37
CA ILE A 42 -18.80 -16.61 -13.00
C ILE A 42 -19.80 -15.67 -12.32
N LEU A 43 -20.19 -14.59 -13.00
CA LEU A 43 -21.13 -13.61 -12.46
C LEU A 43 -22.51 -14.22 -12.21
N ALA A 44 -22.98 -15.12 -13.08
CA ALA A 44 -24.25 -15.82 -12.91
C ALA A 44 -24.28 -16.70 -11.65
N GLN A 45 -23.13 -17.15 -11.15
CA GLN A 45 -23.03 -17.90 -9.89
C GLN A 45 -22.81 -16.99 -8.67
N ILE A 46 -21.93 -16.00 -8.79
CA ILE A 46 -21.54 -15.13 -7.67
C ILE A 46 -22.63 -14.12 -7.32
N ILE A 47 -23.27 -13.50 -8.31
CA ILE A 47 -24.26 -12.43 -8.08
C ILE A 47 -25.42 -12.95 -7.23
N PRO A 48 -26.11 -14.06 -7.58
CA PRO A 48 -27.18 -14.59 -6.74
C PRO A 48 -26.70 -14.90 -5.31
N TRP A 49 -25.54 -15.51 -5.15
CA TRP A 49 -24.98 -15.83 -3.83
C TRP A 49 -24.71 -14.58 -2.96
N ILE A 50 -24.21 -13.49 -3.55
CA ILE A 50 -23.97 -12.22 -2.85
C ILE A 50 -25.28 -11.62 -2.34
N PHE A 51 -26.32 -11.62 -3.19
CA PHE A 51 -27.58 -10.93 -2.89
C PHE A 51 -28.53 -11.79 -2.03
N GLN A 52 -28.56 -13.10 -2.26
CA GLN A 52 -29.27 -14.06 -1.41
C GLN A 52 -28.44 -14.26 -0.15
N SER A 53 -28.63 -13.41 0.86
CA SER A 53 -27.70 -13.33 1.99
C SER A 53 -28.38 -12.99 3.31
N SER A 54 -27.71 -13.31 4.41
CA SER A 54 -28.12 -12.90 5.76
C SER A 54 -27.07 -11.99 6.39
N TRP A 55 -27.54 -10.88 6.95
CA TRP A 55 -26.72 -9.89 7.65
C TRP A 55 -26.84 -9.98 9.16
N THR A 56 -27.89 -10.63 9.68
CA THR A 56 -28.30 -10.54 11.08
C THR A 56 -28.06 -11.79 11.90
N ALA A 57 -27.76 -12.93 11.27
CA ALA A 57 -27.58 -14.21 11.94
C ALA A 57 -26.42 -14.22 12.95
N THR A 58 -26.59 -14.99 14.03
CA THR A 58 -25.62 -15.14 15.13
C THR A 58 -24.89 -16.48 15.11
N SER A 59 -25.37 -17.43 14.31
CA SER A 59 -24.71 -18.73 14.06
C SER A 59 -24.77 -19.12 12.58
N LEU A 60 -23.88 -20.02 12.16
CA LEU A 60 -23.84 -20.51 10.78
C LEU A 60 -25.14 -21.24 10.40
N ASP A 61 -25.73 -21.99 11.33
CA ASP A 61 -26.98 -22.71 11.12
C ASP A 61 -28.17 -21.75 11.02
N GLU A 62 -28.20 -20.72 11.87
CA GLU A 62 -29.21 -19.66 11.77
C GLU A 62 -29.12 -18.93 10.43
N CYS A 63 -27.90 -18.65 9.97
CA CYS A 63 -27.66 -17.97 8.71
C CYS A 63 -28.20 -18.76 7.52
N ARG A 64 -27.96 -20.07 7.48
CA ARG A 64 -28.50 -20.96 6.44
C ARG A 64 -30.02 -21.01 6.46
N ARG A 65 -30.62 -21.10 7.66
CA ARG A 65 -32.07 -21.11 7.81
C ARG A 65 -32.72 -19.82 7.34
N GLN A 66 -32.16 -18.65 7.70
CA GLN A 66 -32.68 -17.36 7.25
C GLN A 66 -32.63 -17.21 5.72
N ILE A 67 -31.55 -17.69 5.09
CA ILE A 67 -31.42 -17.71 3.63
C ILE A 67 -32.47 -18.65 3.03
N GLU A 68 -32.66 -19.82 3.62
CA GLU A 68 -33.63 -20.80 3.15
C GLU A 68 -35.07 -20.31 3.24
N GLU A 69 -35.42 -19.65 4.34
CA GLU A 69 -36.74 -19.03 4.54
C GLU A 69 -37.01 -17.88 3.56
N ALA A 70 -35.99 -17.09 3.21
CA ALA A 70 -36.13 -15.92 2.34
C ALA A 70 -36.05 -16.25 0.84
N PHE A 71 -35.24 -17.25 0.44
CA PHE A 71 -34.88 -17.50 -0.95
C PHE A 71 -35.10 -18.97 -1.39
N GLY A 72 -35.63 -19.83 -0.52
CA GLY A 72 -35.79 -21.26 -0.77
C GLY A 72 -34.49 -22.04 -0.62
N HIS A 73 -34.39 -23.25 -1.17
CA HIS A 73 -33.19 -24.10 -1.07
C HIS A 73 -31.99 -23.58 -1.90
N SER A 74 -31.57 -22.34 -1.66
CA SER A 74 -30.44 -21.69 -2.33
C SER A 74 -29.27 -21.49 -1.37
N SER A 75 -28.05 -21.57 -1.92
CA SER A 75 -26.85 -21.20 -1.19
C SER A 75 -26.65 -19.70 -1.23
N GLY A 76 -26.39 -19.09 -0.08
CA GLY A 76 -26.26 -17.64 0.06
C GLY A 76 -25.09 -17.18 0.92
N ALA A 77 -24.74 -15.90 0.84
CA ALA A 77 -23.66 -15.31 1.61
C ALA A 77 -24.07 -15.02 3.07
N CYS A 78 -23.18 -15.35 4.01
CA CYS A 78 -23.36 -15.03 5.43
C CYS A 78 -22.58 -13.76 5.81
N TRP A 79 -23.14 -12.60 5.51
CA TRP A 79 -22.50 -11.30 5.77
C TRP A 79 -22.47 -10.91 7.25
N ALA A 80 -23.24 -11.59 8.10
CA ALA A 80 -23.21 -11.37 9.55
C ALA A 80 -21.80 -11.50 10.15
N VAL A 81 -20.99 -12.43 9.65
CA VAL A 81 -19.58 -12.59 10.08
C VAL A 81 -18.76 -11.34 9.81
N ILE A 82 -18.95 -10.72 8.63
CA ILE A 82 -18.26 -9.48 8.29
C ILE A 82 -18.75 -8.36 9.19
N ARG A 83 -20.06 -8.22 9.39
CA ARG A 83 -20.63 -7.20 10.28
C ARG A 83 -20.12 -7.32 11.71
N GLU A 84 -19.99 -8.53 12.25
CA GLU A 84 -19.50 -8.73 13.62
C GLU A 84 -17.98 -8.58 13.76
N ARG A 85 -17.22 -8.92 12.71
CA ARG A 85 -15.75 -8.94 12.75
C ARG A 85 -15.07 -7.88 11.89
N TYR A 86 -15.79 -6.88 11.37
CA TYR A 86 -15.21 -5.90 10.44
C TYR A 86 -14.01 -5.16 11.06
N LEU A 87 -14.05 -4.83 12.35
CA LEU A 87 -12.92 -4.19 13.05
C LEU A 87 -11.71 -5.12 13.13
N GLN A 88 -11.92 -6.41 13.36
CA GLN A 88 -10.85 -7.41 13.37
C GLN A 88 -10.29 -7.65 11.96
N LEU A 89 -11.14 -7.62 10.93
CA LEU A 89 -10.71 -7.70 9.54
C LEU A 89 -9.91 -6.47 9.09
N LEU A 90 -10.27 -5.28 9.58
CA LEU A 90 -9.61 -4.02 9.21
C LEU A 90 -8.32 -3.78 10.00
N TYR A 91 -8.38 -3.95 11.32
CA TYR A 91 -7.32 -3.57 12.26
C TYR A 91 -6.59 -4.77 12.90
N GLY A 92 -7.02 -6.01 12.65
CA GLY A 92 -6.43 -7.19 13.29
C GLY A 92 -6.70 -7.22 14.79
N PHE A 93 -5.64 -7.48 15.57
CA PHE A 93 -5.66 -7.50 17.04
C PHE A 93 -5.14 -6.19 17.65
N TYR A 94 -5.08 -5.12 16.86
CA TYR A 94 -4.58 -3.83 17.30
C TYR A 94 -5.50 -3.25 18.41
N PRO A 95 -4.95 -2.61 19.46
CA PRO A 95 -5.75 -2.08 20.56
C PRO A 95 -6.79 -1.05 20.07
N PRO A 96 -8.09 -1.18 20.43
CA PRO A 96 -9.14 -0.30 19.92
C PRO A 96 -8.93 1.19 20.21
N ARG A 97 -8.34 1.51 21.37
CA ARG A 97 -8.01 2.91 21.74
C ARG A 97 -6.98 3.55 20.81
N LEU A 98 -6.23 2.75 20.05
CA LEU A 98 -5.14 3.20 19.20
C LEU A 98 -5.51 3.15 17.70
N TYR A 99 -6.74 2.80 17.32
CA TYR A 99 -7.18 2.77 15.91
C TYR A 99 -6.99 4.10 15.17
N TRP A 100 -7.03 5.22 15.89
CA TRP A 100 -6.74 6.52 15.32
C TRP A 100 -5.35 6.58 14.69
N ARG A 101 -4.37 5.82 15.19
CA ARG A 101 -3.01 5.75 14.62
C ARG A 101 -3.02 5.12 13.24
N ILE A 102 -3.76 4.03 13.06
CA ILE A 102 -3.90 3.35 11.77
C ILE A 102 -4.64 4.26 10.78
N ASN A 103 -5.75 4.86 11.21
CA ASN A 103 -6.52 5.77 10.37
C ASN A 103 -5.71 7.01 9.98
N LEU A 104 -4.94 7.57 10.91
CA LEU A 104 -4.05 8.68 10.64
C LEU A 104 -2.91 8.28 9.71
N SER A 105 -2.26 7.13 9.90
CA SER A 105 -1.27 6.60 8.96
C SER A 105 -1.85 6.48 7.55
N PHE A 106 -3.06 5.93 7.42
CA PHE A 106 -3.73 5.81 6.13
C PHE A 106 -4.09 7.16 5.50
N LEU A 107 -4.54 8.14 6.29
CA LEU A 107 -4.79 9.49 5.78
C LEU A 107 -3.49 10.16 5.31
N LEU A 108 -2.43 10.05 6.11
CA LEU A 108 -1.12 10.59 5.79
C LEU A 108 -0.50 9.90 4.56
N LEU A 109 -0.80 8.61 4.33
CA LEU A 109 -0.43 7.93 3.09
C LEU A 109 -1.02 8.62 1.88
N LEU A 110 -2.31 8.97 1.91
CA LEU A 110 -2.98 9.66 0.81
C LEU A 110 -2.33 11.03 0.55
N VAL A 111 -1.98 11.75 1.61
CA VAL A 111 -1.24 13.02 1.51
C VAL A 111 0.15 12.81 0.91
N ALA A 112 0.85 11.74 1.29
CA ALA A 112 2.16 11.39 0.76
C ALA A 112 2.12 10.94 -0.70
N LEU A 113 1.05 10.27 -1.13
CA LEU A 113 0.84 9.83 -2.52
C LEU A 113 0.37 10.96 -3.44
N ALA A 114 -0.34 11.95 -2.91
CA ALA A 114 -0.90 13.04 -3.70
C ALA A 114 0.12 13.71 -4.65
N PRO A 115 1.31 14.18 -4.21
CA PRO A 115 2.27 14.83 -5.11
C PRO A 115 2.94 13.87 -6.11
N VAL A 116 2.85 12.56 -5.88
CA VAL A 116 3.35 11.52 -6.80
C VAL A 116 2.33 11.25 -7.90
N LEU A 117 1.03 11.21 -7.56
CA LEU A 117 -0.04 10.93 -8.51
C LEU A 117 -0.46 12.16 -9.33
N PHE A 118 -0.37 13.37 -8.75
CA PHE A 118 -0.85 14.60 -9.38
C PHE A 118 0.30 15.58 -9.66
N ALA A 119 0.61 15.75 -10.95
CA ALA A 119 1.66 16.68 -11.40
C ALA A 119 1.38 18.16 -11.09
N GLY A 120 0.13 18.52 -10.78
CA GLY A 120 -0.27 19.89 -10.45
C GLY A 120 0.04 20.32 -9.01
N LEU A 121 0.51 19.42 -8.15
CA LEU A 121 0.81 19.75 -6.75
C LEU A 121 2.23 20.28 -6.54
N PRO A 122 2.46 21.11 -5.50
CA PRO A 122 3.79 21.64 -5.21
C PRO A 122 4.82 20.54 -4.96
N ARG A 123 5.94 20.57 -5.69
CA ARG A 123 7.06 19.61 -5.51
C ARG A 123 7.63 19.57 -4.08
N ARG A 124 7.44 20.63 -3.30
CA ARG A 124 7.83 20.67 -1.88
C ARG A 124 7.13 19.60 -1.04
N MET A 125 5.95 19.13 -1.45
CA MET A 125 5.25 18.04 -0.76
C MET A 125 5.97 16.69 -0.89
N LEU A 126 6.89 16.51 -1.85
CA LEU A 126 7.66 15.27 -1.98
C LEU A 126 8.56 14.99 -0.77
N TRP A 127 8.97 16.03 -0.03
CA TRP A 127 9.66 15.86 1.25
C TRP A 127 8.81 15.08 2.26
N PHE A 128 7.50 15.34 2.26
CA PHE A 128 6.57 14.59 3.10
C PHE A 128 6.45 13.13 2.63
N SER A 129 6.42 12.88 1.32
CA SER A 129 6.45 11.51 0.77
C SER A 129 7.69 10.73 1.21
N GLY A 130 8.86 11.38 1.24
CA GLY A 130 10.10 10.77 1.74
C GLY A 130 10.10 10.56 3.26
N LEU A 131 9.46 11.43 4.04
CA LEU A 131 9.37 11.32 5.49
C LEU A 131 8.31 10.30 5.95
N TYR A 132 7.23 10.15 5.18
CA TYR A 132 6.07 9.32 5.49
C TYR A 132 6.41 7.88 5.93
N PRO A 133 7.30 7.10 5.29
CA PRO A 133 7.57 5.73 5.73
C PRO A 133 8.10 5.65 7.17
N PHE A 134 8.94 6.60 7.58
CA PHE A 134 9.46 6.69 8.94
C PHE A 134 8.38 7.10 9.93
N LEU A 135 7.55 8.06 9.54
CA LEU A 135 6.42 8.53 10.32
C LEU A 135 5.36 7.43 10.53
N ALA A 136 5.03 6.70 9.46
CA ALA A 136 4.07 5.60 9.48
C ALA A 136 4.58 4.44 10.34
N ALA A 137 5.85 4.06 10.23
CA ALA A 137 6.45 3.05 11.09
C ALA A 137 6.36 3.46 12.57
N TRP A 138 6.70 4.71 12.91
CA TRP A 138 6.56 5.20 14.28
C TRP A 138 5.11 5.27 14.76
N LEU A 139 4.17 5.69 13.90
CA LEU A 139 2.77 5.79 14.26
C LEU A 139 2.13 4.41 14.48
N LEU A 140 2.51 3.39 13.70
CA LEU A 140 1.97 2.04 13.83
C LEU A 140 2.57 1.27 15.02
N TRP A 141 3.90 1.27 15.18
CA TRP A 141 4.58 0.53 16.26
C TRP A 141 4.68 1.32 17.57
N GLY A 142 4.64 2.64 17.52
CA GLY A 142 4.83 3.50 18.67
C GLY A 142 6.27 3.53 19.20
N GLY A 143 6.42 3.82 20.49
CA GLY A 143 7.70 4.00 21.15
C GLY A 143 8.25 5.42 21.02
N SER A 144 9.56 5.56 21.14
CA SER A 144 10.26 6.85 21.13
C SER A 144 10.20 7.53 19.76
N VAL A 145 9.93 8.84 19.73
CA VAL A 145 10.02 9.65 18.51
C VAL A 145 11.45 9.76 17.98
N TRP A 146 12.44 9.49 18.84
CA TRP A 146 13.84 9.53 18.48
C TRP A 146 14.24 8.36 17.56
N ASN A 147 13.47 7.26 17.53
CA ASN A 147 13.71 6.15 16.61
C ASN A 147 13.72 6.58 15.13
N PRO A 148 12.64 7.12 14.56
CA PRO A 148 12.65 7.55 13.16
C PRO A 148 13.69 8.64 12.89
N VAL A 149 13.91 9.57 13.85
CA VAL A 149 14.94 10.62 13.71
C VAL A 149 16.34 10.01 13.63
N ALA A 150 16.67 9.05 14.50
CA ALA A 150 17.95 8.36 14.48
C ALA A 150 18.13 7.51 13.22
N VAL A 151 17.07 6.87 12.72
CA VAL A 151 17.13 6.14 11.45
C VAL A 151 17.45 7.10 10.29
N ILE A 152 16.74 8.24 10.20
CA ILE A 152 16.98 9.27 9.18
C ILE A 152 18.40 9.82 9.28
N ALA A 153 18.91 10.05 10.49
CA ALA A 153 20.27 10.51 10.71
C ALA A 153 21.33 9.56 10.12
N GLY A 154 21.07 8.25 10.06
CA GLY A 154 21.95 7.29 9.41
C GLY A 154 22.18 7.58 7.93
N PHE A 155 21.15 8.01 7.19
CA PHE A 155 21.31 8.41 5.79
C PHE A 155 22.15 9.68 5.65
N ALA A 156 21.94 10.66 6.55
CA ALA A 156 22.76 11.87 6.58
C ALA A 156 24.24 11.55 6.90
N ILE A 157 24.49 10.61 7.82
CA ILE A 157 25.84 10.11 8.14
C ILE A 157 26.48 9.46 6.92
N GLY A 158 25.74 8.66 6.15
CA GLY A 158 26.24 8.05 4.91
C GLY A 158 26.64 9.10 3.87
N TYR A 159 25.79 10.11 3.66
CA TYR A 159 26.10 11.23 2.78
C TYR A 159 27.34 12.01 3.25
N LEU A 160 27.44 12.33 4.54
CA LEU A 160 28.60 13.02 5.11
C LEU A 160 29.87 12.18 4.98
N ALA A 161 29.80 10.87 5.23
CA ALA A 161 30.92 9.96 5.06
C ALA A 161 31.42 9.96 3.62
N PHE A 162 30.52 9.92 2.63
CA PHE A 162 30.87 10.04 1.22
C PHE A 162 31.60 11.36 0.93
N VAL A 163 31.00 12.50 1.31
CA VAL A 163 31.52 13.84 1.02
C VAL A 163 32.87 14.09 1.69
N LEU A 164 33.10 13.53 2.87
CA LEU A 164 34.35 13.69 3.60
C LEU A 164 35.47 12.75 3.12
N VAL A 165 35.14 11.51 2.74
CA VAL A 165 36.13 10.50 2.38
C VAL A 165 36.49 10.53 0.90
N ALA A 166 35.51 10.76 0.00
CA ALA A 166 35.75 10.71 -1.45
C ALA A 166 36.84 11.68 -1.93
N PRO A 167 36.91 12.95 -1.47
CA PRO A 167 37.97 13.88 -1.90
C PRO A 167 39.36 13.53 -1.36
N ARG A 168 39.45 12.77 -0.26
CA ARG A 168 40.71 12.49 0.44
C ARG A 168 41.32 11.14 0.09
N ALA A 169 40.48 10.13 -0.13
CA ALA A 169 40.88 8.73 -0.30
C ALA A 169 40.34 8.10 -1.60
N GLY A 170 39.72 8.89 -2.47
CA GLY A 170 39.16 8.44 -3.75
C GLY A 170 37.70 7.98 -3.67
N SER A 171 37.05 7.89 -4.83
CA SER A 171 35.62 7.58 -4.95
C SER A 171 35.24 6.21 -4.37
N LEU A 172 36.07 5.19 -4.59
CA LEU A 172 35.83 3.84 -4.05
C LEU A 172 35.79 3.84 -2.52
N ALA A 173 36.77 4.49 -1.87
CA ALA A 173 36.79 4.62 -0.41
C ALA A 173 35.60 5.44 0.09
N GLY A 174 35.18 6.48 -0.65
CA GLY A 174 33.98 7.25 -0.38
C GLY A 174 32.71 6.40 -0.38
N VAL A 175 32.51 5.55 -1.39
CA VAL A 175 31.34 4.65 -1.47
C VAL A 175 31.35 3.63 -0.33
N ILE A 176 32.51 3.04 -0.04
CA ILE A 176 32.65 2.10 1.08
C ILE A 176 32.28 2.79 2.40
N ALA A 177 32.76 4.01 2.63
CA ALA A 177 32.42 4.79 3.83
C ALA A 177 30.93 5.14 3.90
N ALA A 178 30.32 5.48 2.76
CA ALA A 178 28.90 5.81 2.65
C ALA A 178 27.97 4.64 3.00
N ILE A 179 28.45 3.40 2.86
CA ILE A 179 27.70 2.18 3.21
C ILE A 179 28.02 1.74 4.63
N LEU A 180 29.31 1.67 5.00
CA LEU A 180 29.72 1.15 6.31
C LEU A 180 29.32 2.07 7.46
N ALA A 181 29.41 3.40 7.30
CA ALA A 181 29.09 4.32 8.38
C ALA A 181 27.61 4.27 8.81
N PRO A 182 26.62 4.25 7.90
CA PRO A 182 25.21 4.02 8.27
C PRO A 182 24.97 2.65 8.88
N LEU A 183 25.62 1.58 8.38
CA LEU A 183 25.47 0.24 8.97
C LEU A 183 25.97 0.23 10.42
N VAL A 184 27.16 0.77 10.68
CA VAL A 184 27.68 0.92 12.04
C VAL A 184 26.72 1.75 12.90
N TRP A 185 26.19 2.84 12.36
CA TRP A 185 25.22 3.68 13.05
C TRP A 185 23.95 2.91 13.43
N TRP A 186 23.28 2.27 12.48
CA TRP A 186 22.00 1.58 12.71
C TRP A 186 22.14 0.35 13.60
N PHE A 187 23.22 -0.43 13.46
CA PHE A 187 23.39 -1.68 14.21
C PHE A 187 24.03 -1.49 15.58
N LEU A 188 24.91 -0.50 15.77
CA LEU A 188 25.67 -0.34 17.02
C LEU A 188 25.28 0.91 17.81
N LEU A 189 25.00 2.03 17.14
CA LEU A 189 24.82 3.33 17.81
C LEU A 189 23.36 3.73 17.99
N LEU A 190 22.45 3.22 17.17
CA LEU A 190 21.04 3.62 17.19
C LEU A 190 20.39 3.40 18.56
N GLY A 191 20.55 2.21 19.15
CA GLY A 191 19.99 1.89 20.46
C GLY A 191 20.50 2.81 21.58
N PRO A 192 21.82 2.92 21.80
CA PRO A 192 22.40 3.83 22.79
C PRO A 192 22.01 5.29 22.60
N VAL A 193 22.01 5.78 21.34
CA VAL A 193 21.65 7.17 21.02
C VAL A 193 20.18 7.44 21.32
N VAL A 194 19.28 6.55 20.89
CA VAL A 194 17.84 6.69 21.19
C VAL A 194 17.59 6.63 22.69
N ALA A 195 18.26 5.74 23.42
CA ALA A 195 18.13 5.66 24.87
C ALA A 195 18.60 6.95 25.57
N ALA A 196 19.73 7.51 25.14
CA ALA A 196 20.24 8.77 25.66
C ALA A 196 19.28 9.95 25.37
N LEU A 197 18.79 10.05 24.13
CA LEU A 197 17.84 11.09 23.72
C LEU A 197 16.50 10.96 24.45
N GLN A 198 15.99 9.75 24.60
CA GLN A 198 14.75 9.48 25.34
C GLN A 198 14.91 9.79 26.83
N GLY A 199 16.08 9.54 27.42
CA GLY A 199 16.40 9.91 28.79
C GLY A 199 16.45 11.42 29.00
N ALA A 200 16.92 12.18 28.00
CA ALA A 200 16.94 13.65 28.04
C ALA A 200 15.57 14.27 27.77
N LEU A 201 14.84 13.75 26.78
CA LEU A 201 13.55 14.24 26.32
C LEU A 201 12.60 13.05 26.09
N PRO A 202 11.76 12.70 27.07
CA PRO A 202 10.92 11.50 27.01
C PRO A 202 9.68 11.73 26.13
N ILE A 203 9.87 11.79 24.82
CA ILE A 203 8.81 11.98 23.83
C ILE A 203 8.54 10.64 23.14
N GLY A 204 7.37 10.07 23.39
CA GLY A 204 6.97 8.81 22.79
C GLY A 204 5.50 8.51 22.98
N ILE A 205 5.04 7.48 22.29
CA ILE A 205 3.66 6.98 22.35
C ILE A 205 3.67 5.50 22.74
N GLU A 206 2.55 5.00 23.28
CA GLU A 206 2.41 3.58 23.70
C GLU A 206 2.90 2.63 22.59
N ALA A 207 3.82 1.73 22.92
CA ALA A 207 4.36 0.78 21.95
C ALA A 207 3.37 -0.37 21.71
N VAL A 208 3.26 -0.80 20.46
CA VAL A 208 2.39 -1.90 20.02
C VAL A 208 3.25 -2.99 19.42
N GLU A 209 3.09 -4.21 19.91
CA GLU A 209 3.88 -5.35 19.46
C GLU A 209 3.42 -5.82 18.06
N SER A 210 4.38 -6.23 17.22
CA SER A 210 4.10 -6.70 15.86
C SER A 210 3.11 -7.88 15.80
N ARG A 211 3.00 -8.69 16.86
CA ARG A 211 2.04 -9.81 16.92
C ARG A 211 0.57 -9.38 16.94
N GLN A 212 0.30 -8.12 17.27
CA GLN A 212 -1.04 -7.55 17.29
C GLN A 212 -1.48 -7.03 15.91
N PHE A 213 -0.55 -6.96 14.95
CA PHE A 213 -0.82 -6.50 13.61
C PHE A 213 -1.50 -7.62 12.82
N GLY A 214 -2.52 -7.27 12.05
CA GLY A 214 -3.24 -8.24 11.24
C GLY A 214 -4.29 -7.58 10.36
N GLY A 215 -5.06 -8.41 9.67
CA GLY A 215 -6.11 -7.97 8.79
C GLY A 215 -5.59 -7.11 7.63
N PHE A 216 -6.47 -6.25 7.12
CA PHE A 216 -6.22 -5.36 5.99
C PHE A 216 -5.06 -4.39 6.24
N MET A 217 -4.95 -3.84 7.45
CA MET A 217 -3.86 -2.92 7.81
C MET A 217 -2.48 -3.53 7.57
N LEU A 218 -2.28 -4.80 7.95
CA LEU A 218 -1.01 -5.49 7.73
C LEU A 218 -0.70 -5.66 6.24
N SER A 219 -1.69 -6.08 5.43
CA SER A 219 -1.54 -6.22 3.99
C SER A 219 -1.15 -4.91 3.32
N VAL A 220 -1.84 -3.81 3.69
CA VAL A 220 -1.54 -2.47 3.18
C VAL A 220 -0.14 -2.02 3.58
N THR A 221 0.25 -2.22 4.84
CA THR A 221 1.56 -1.81 5.36
C THR A 221 2.69 -2.54 4.65
N ILE A 222 2.59 -3.85 4.47
CA ILE A 222 3.60 -4.65 3.76
C ILE A 222 3.67 -4.23 2.29
N GLY A 223 2.53 -4.07 1.63
CA GLY A 223 2.46 -3.64 0.23
C GLY A 223 3.14 -2.30 0.00
N ILE A 224 2.83 -1.30 0.82
CA ILE A 224 3.44 0.04 0.73
C ILE A 224 4.94 -0.02 1.03
N THR A 225 5.34 -0.76 2.07
CA THR A 225 6.76 -0.88 2.43
C THR A 225 7.55 -1.50 1.29
N GLY A 226 7.00 -2.51 0.61
CA GLY A 226 7.59 -3.11 -0.58
C GLY A 226 7.73 -2.13 -1.75
N ILE A 227 6.72 -1.29 -1.99
CA ILE A 227 6.77 -0.25 -3.02
C ILE A 227 7.84 0.79 -2.68
N VAL A 228 7.86 1.29 -1.45
CA VAL A 228 8.84 2.29 -1.00
C VAL A 228 10.27 1.76 -1.06
N ALA A 229 10.50 0.49 -0.72
CA ALA A 229 11.82 -0.11 -0.77
C ALA A 229 12.30 -0.39 -2.21
N SER A 230 11.39 -0.75 -3.11
CA SER A 230 11.75 -1.11 -4.50
C SER A 230 11.89 0.11 -5.43
N LEU A 231 11.19 1.21 -5.16
CA LEU A 231 11.18 2.39 -6.04
C LEU A 231 12.57 3.04 -6.21
N PRO A 232 13.38 3.29 -5.15
CA PRO A 232 14.73 3.83 -5.30
C PRO A 232 15.64 2.90 -6.11
N LEU A 233 15.54 1.59 -5.90
CA LEU A 233 16.31 0.60 -6.64
C LEU A 233 15.93 0.61 -8.12
N GLY A 234 14.63 0.73 -8.43
CA GLY A 234 14.13 0.87 -9.79
C GLY A 234 14.63 2.14 -10.48
N ILE A 235 14.69 3.27 -9.77
CA ILE A 235 15.25 4.53 -10.30
C ILE A 235 16.75 4.38 -10.59
N LEU A 236 17.52 3.78 -9.68
CA LEU A 236 18.96 3.58 -9.87
C LEU A 236 19.22 2.71 -11.11
N LEU A 237 18.52 1.59 -11.25
CA LEU A 237 18.67 0.71 -12.42
C LEU A 237 18.22 1.36 -13.73
N ALA A 238 17.28 2.31 -13.68
CA ALA A 238 16.84 3.06 -14.85
C ALA A 238 17.83 4.16 -15.29
N LEU A 239 18.64 4.68 -14.36
CA LEU A 239 19.60 5.76 -14.64
C LEU A 239 20.98 5.28 -15.08
N GLY A 240 21.29 3.98 -14.94
CA GLY A 240 22.56 3.37 -15.34
C GLY A 240 23.67 3.58 -14.31
#